data_AF-A0A1Y1Z7Y4-F1
#
_entry.id   AF-A0A1Y1Z7Y4-F1
#
_cell.length_a   1.000
_cell.length_b   1.000
_cell.length_c   1.000
_cell.angle_alpha   90.00
_cell.angle_beta   90.00
_cell.angle_gamma   90.00
#
_symmetry.space_group_name_H-M   'P 1'
#
loop_
_entity.id
_entity.type
_entity.pdbx_description
1 polymer ?
#
loop_
_entity_poly.entity_id
_entity_poly.type
_entity_poly.pdbx_seq_one_letter_code
_entity_poly.pdbx_strand_id
1 'polypeptide(L)'
;MSRIATLSTLALLAQSSIAGLIPRADQNFGKCTNPTIAYVEDQDGMAGFGYKPANLKDFPHGASADIVAITDYICSNLQNVCRAPAASYELCKTASTTAKGLKEKAAADAFNAAITTTPPSPSSAAPPVATPSLVTPKYSIHFSKEQVNFPGTIDPKWWFDQYFLDDGGDPARCKSGSHKMPEGRLLSFSCSGADRRIIPFMKIALNAAVTATIDNTTMKDEERFFKHWNNDFKDDEGEPFSVAVTTFPASVEIDVAIDIPNVGSAWSGSMKYSITEPTSNGCKMCSYLSTAGTTTSAGVKIAEVISETKDVLAKLVAPGAALGMAIVTLGCLTNCS
;
A
#
# COMPACT_ATOMS: atom_id res chain seq x y z
N MET A 1 -16.13 -32.88 -81.47
CA MET A 1 -16.28 -33.38 -80.09
C MET A 1 -15.89 -32.25 -79.14
N SER A 2 -16.82 -31.87 -78.26
CA SER A 2 -16.77 -30.75 -77.29
C SER A 2 -15.55 -30.81 -76.35
N ARG A 3 -14.79 -29.71 -76.18
CA ARG A 3 -14.84 -28.69 -75.11
C ARG A 3 -14.94 -29.24 -73.67
N ILE A 4 -13.96 -28.92 -72.83
CA ILE A 4 -14.07 -28.02 -71.65
C ILE A 4 -12.64 -27.63 -71.22
N ALA A 5 -12.33 -26.34 -71.25
CA ALA A 5 -11.14 -25.74 -70.65
C ALA A 5 -11.57 -25.07 -69.33
N THR A 6 -10.87 -25.39 -68.26
CA THR A 6 -11.10 -24.89 -66.90
C THR A 6 -10.71 -23.40 -66.81
N LEU A 7 -11.70 -22.55 -66.51
CA LEU A 7 -11.50 -21.15 -66.14
C LEU A 7 -11.18 -21.06 -64.64
N SER A 8 -10.03 -20.47 -64.32
CA SER A 8 -9.66 -20.07 -62.96
C SER A 8 -10.05 -18.60 -62.76
N THR A 9 -11.04 -18.33 -61.92
CA THR A 9 -11.48 -16.97 -61.57
C THR A 9 -10.68 -16.44 -60.39
N LEU A 10 -9.84 -15.42 -60.64
CA LEU A 10 -9.22 -14.58 -59.61
C LEU A 10 -10.24 -13.51 -59.18
N ALA A 11 -10.70 -13.57 -57.93
CA ALA A 11 -11.52 -12.51 -57.33
C ALA A 11 -10.62 -11.44 -56.72
N LEU A 12 -10.66 -10.22 -57.29
CA LEU A 12 -9.97 -9.04 -56.77
C LEU A 12 -10.91 -8.29 -55.81
N LEU A 13 -10.64 -8.34 -54.52
CA LEU A 13 -11.34 -7.53 -53.51
C LEU A 13 -10.69 -6.14 -53.44
N ALA A 14 -11.37 -5.13 -54.01
CA ALA A 14 -11.05 -3.73 -53.78
C ALA A 14 -11.53 -3.33 -52.38
N GLN A 15 -10.61 -3.03 -51.47
CA GLN A 15 -10.93 -2.47 -50.15
C GLN A 15 -10.89 -0.95 -50.23
N SER A 16 -12.08 -0.34 -50.11
CA SER A 16 -12.26 1.10 -49.92
C SER A 16 -11.92 1.46 -48.47
N SER A 17 -10.77 2.09 -48.24
CA SER A 17 -10.40 2.61 -46.92
C SER A 17 -11.12 3.93 -46.65
N ILE A 18 -12.20 3.87 -45.85
CA ILE A 18 -12.78 5.07 -45.24
C ILE A 18 -11.84 5.45 -44.09
N ALA A 19 -11.06 6.52 -44.29
CA ALA A 19 -10.27 7.13 -43.22
C ALA A 19 -11.21 7.78 -42.21
N GLY A 20 -11.59 7.02 -41.17
CA GLY A 20 -12.22 7.58 -39.98
C GLY A 20 -11.22 8.49 -39.26
N LEU A 21 -11.60 9.76 -39.06
CA LEU A 21 -10.93 10.67 -38.12
C LEU A 21 -10.96 10.02 -36.73
N ILE A 22 -9.83 9.45 -36.30
CA ILE A 22 -9.64 9.00 -34.92
C ILE A 22 -9.48 10.27 -34.08
N PRO A 23 -10.38 10.58 -33.13
CA PRO A 23 -10.16 11.69 -32.21
C PRO A 23 -8.87 11.43 -31.42
N ARG A 24 -7.96 12.40 -31.43
CA ARG A 24 -6.76 12.35 -30.57
C ARG A 24 -7.23 12.24 -29.12
N ALA A 25 -6.71 11.28 -28.38
CA ALA A 25 -6.98 11.18 -26.95
C ALA A 25 -6.35 12.41 -26.27
N ASP A 26 -7.18 13.37 -25.88
CA ASP A 26 -6.76 14.47 -25.02
C ASP A 26 -6.24 13.91 -23.70
N GLN A 27 -5.13 14.46 -23.21
CA GLN A 27 -4.56 14.10 -21.93
C GLN A 27 -5.56 14.38 -20.80
N ASN A 28 -5.86 13.38 -19.98
CA ASN A 28 -6.82 13.52 -18.89
C ASN A 28 -6.13 14.11 -17.65
N PHE A 29 -6.30 15.41 -17.39
CA PHE A 29 -5.78 16.08 -16.19
C PHE A 29 -6.83 16.19 -15.06
N GLY A 30 -7.82 15.30 -15.06
CA GLY A 30 -8.96 15.36 -14.14
C GLY A 30 -9.88 16.52 -14.48
N LYS A 31 -10.25 17.34 -13.48
CA LYS A 31 -11.08 18.54 -13.70
C LYS A 31 -10.30 19.76 -14.20
N CYS A 32 -8.98 19.69 -14.24
CA CYS A 32 -8.11 20.76 -14.76
C CYS A 32 -7.81 20.52 -16.25
N THR A 33 -7.31 21.54 -16.93
CA THR A 33 -7.19 21.53 -18.41
C THR A 33 -5.76 21.69 -18.93
N ASN A 34 -4.97 22.58 -18.35
CA ASN A 34 -3.66 22.94 -18.91
C ASN A 34 -2.60 23.11 -17.80
N PRO A 35 -1.79 22.08 -17.53
CA PRO A 35 -0.72 22.15 -16.53
C PRO A 35 0.60 22.73 -17.07
N THR A 36 0.64 23.41 -18.21
CA THR A 36 1.90 23.95 -18.78
C THR A 36 2.42 25.18 -18.05
N ILE A 37 3.69 25.52 -18.32
CA ILE A 37 4.44 26.63 -17.74
C ILE A 37 4.70 27.70 -18.81
N ALA A 38 4.46 28.97 -18.46
CA ALA A 38 4.92 30.13 -19.18
C ALA A 38 6.27 30.61 -18.60
N TYR A 39 7.22 30.92 -19.48
CA TYR A 39 8.43 31.67 -19.12
C TYR A 39 8.17 33.16 -19.35
N VAL A 40 8.32 33.97 -18.31
CA VAL A 40 7.83 35.35 -18.25
C VAL A 40 8.93 36.29 -17.75
N GLU A 41 8.79 37.59 -18.02
CA GLU A 41 9.70 38.66 -17.58
C GLU A 41 8.89 39.75 -16.87
N ASP A 42 9.39 40.27 -15.74
CA ASP A 42 8.83 41.42 -15.00
C ASP A 42 7.33 41.29 -14.67
N GLN A 43 6.93 40.12 -14.16
CA GLN A 43 5.54 39.78 -13.81
C GLN A 43 5.38 39.48 -12.32
N ASP A 44 4.16 39.66 -11.79
CA ASP A 44 3.80 39.38 -10.40
C ASP A 44 4.71 40.04 -9.34
N GLY A 45 5.29 41.21 -9.68
CA GLY A 45 6.21 41.93 -8.79
C GLY A 45 7.62 41.34 -8.70
N MET A 46 7.93 40.30 -9.48
CA MET A 46 9.26 39.74 -9.62
C MET A 46 9.99 40.46 -10.76
N ALA A 47 11.15 41.05 -10.46
CA ALA A 47 12.04 41.62 -11.47
C ALA A 47 12.85 40.52 -12.17
N GLY A 48 13.00 40.65 -13.50
CA GLY A 48 13.70 39.70 -14.35
C GLY A 48 12.86 38.50 -14.77
N PHE A 49 13.53 37.46 -15.27
CA PHE A 49 12.86 36.30 -15.85
C PHE A 49 12.46 35.23 -14.80
N GLY A 50 11.31 34.61 -15.01
CA GLY A 50 10.79 33.54 -14.15
C GLY A 50 9.80 32.60 -14.85
N TYR A 51 9.24 31.68 -14.07
CA TYR A 51 8.31 30.64 -14.50
C TYR A 51 6.97 30.83 -13.80
N LYS A 52 5.88 30.59 -14.53
CA LYS A 52 4.51 30.73 -14.02
C LYS A 52 3.60 29.69 -14.66
N PRO A 53 2.59 29.12 -13.97
CA PRO A 53 1.60 28.28 -14.65
C PRO A 53 0.89 29.05 -15.76
N ALA A 54 0.75 28.45 -16.94
CA ALA A 54 0.08 29.07 -18.08
C ALA A 54 -1.45 29.19 -17.86
N ASN A 55 -2.02 28.35 -17.00
CA ASN A 55 -3.43 28.38 -16.62
C ASN A 55 -3.58 28.70 -15.12
N LEU A 56 -3.75 29.99 -14.83
CA LEU A 56 -3.91 30.48 -13.46
C LEU A 56 -5.29 30.22 -12.86
N LYS A 57 -6.26 29.81 -13.69
CA LYS A 57 -7.59 29.42 -13.19
C LYS A 57 -7.52 28.09 -12.47
N ASP A 58 -6.77 27.14 -13.04
CA ASP A 58 -6.60 25.80 -12.47
C ASP A 58 -5.39 25.73 -11.50
N PHE A 59 -4.37 26.57 -11.73
CA PHE A 59 -3.10 26.57 -10.99
C PHE A 59 -2.73 28.01 -10.54
N PRO A 60 -3.42 28.58 -9.54
CA PRO A 60 -3.21 29.97 -9.11
C PRO A 60 -1.90 30.15 -8.34
N HIS A 61 -0.80 30.33 -9.07
CA HIS A 61 0.53 30.63 -8.54
C HIS A 61 1.19 31.77 -9.33
N GLY A 62 1.89 32.67 -8.63
CA GLY A 62 2.66 33.76 -9.24
C GLY A 62 3.95 33.29 -9.92
N ALA A 63 4.63 34.20 -10.60
CA ALA A 63 5.95 33.96 -11.18
C ALA A 63 6.99 33.61 -10.09
N SER A 64 7.89 32.68 -10.42
CA SER A 64 8.99 32.26 -9.56
C SER A 64 10.29 32.13 -10.37
N ALA A 65 11.42 32.49 -9.77
CA ALA A 65 12.74 32.25 -10.37
C ALA A 65 13.12 30.76 -10.43
N ASP A 66 12.45 29.92 -9.64
CA ASP A 66 12.74 28.49 -9.52
C ASP A 66 11.72 27.63 -10.26
N ILE A 67 12.19 26.91 -11.28
CA ILE A 67 11.39 25.94 -12.05
C ILE A 67 10.93 24.77 -11.18
N VAL A 68 11.72 24.34 -10.20
CA VAL A 68 11.36 23.21 -9.34
C VAL A 68 10.12 23.56 -8.53
N ALA A 69 10.09 24.74 -7.92
CA ALA A 69 8.93 25.24 -7.20
C ALA A 69 7.63 25.25 -8.05
N ILE A 70 7.70 25.71 -9.31
CA ILE A 70 6.53 25.73 -10.20
C ILE A 70 6.10 24.32 -10.61
N THR A 71 7.05 23.45 -10.98
CA THR A 71 6.70 22.08 -11.42
C THR A 71 6.14 21.24 -10.27
N ASP A 72 6.69 21.35 -9.05
CA ASP A 72 6.16 20.66 -7.88
C ASP A 72 4.77 21.18 -7.50
N TYR A 73 4.54 22.50 -7.60
CA TYR A 73 3.21 23.08 -7.38
C TYR A 73 2.18 22.52 -8.38
N ILE A 74 2.51 22.50 -9.67
CA ILE A 74 1.62 21.98 -10.72
C ILE A 74 1.32 20.50 -10.50
N CYS A 75 2.34 19.67 -10.27
CA CYS A 75 2.13 18.23 -10.06
C CYS A 75 1.33 17.94 -8.78
N SER A 76 1.59 18.66 -7.70
CA SER A 76 0.80 18.55 -6.46
C SER A 76 -0.67 18.92 -6.69
N ASN A 77 -0.95 20.00 -7.43
CA ASN A 77 -2.33 20.39 -7.74
C ASN A 77 -3.02 19.39 -8.67
N LEU A 78 -2.30 18.81 -9.64
CA LEU A 78 -2.86 17.75 -10.49
C LEU A 78 -3.39 16.57 -9.65
N GLN A 79 -2.63 16.14 -8.66
CA GLN A 79 -3.03 15.05 -7.77
C GLN A 79 -4.16 15.46 -6.83
N ASN A 80 -3.98 16.58 -6.13
CA ASN A 80 -4.79 16.93 -4.95
C ASN A 80 -6.04 17.73 -5.30
N VAL A 81 -5.91 18.71 -6.21
CA VAL A 81 -7.00 19.62 -6.59
C VAL A 81 -7.72 19.09 -7.81
N CYS A 82 -6.98 18.77 -8.87
CA CYS A 82 -7.54 18.38 -10.15
C CYS A 82 -8.11 16.97 -10.15
N ARG A 83 -7.70 16.12 -9.18
CA ARG A 83 -8.04 14.69 -9.12
C ARG A 83 -7.67 13.99 -10.44
N ALA A 84 -6.52 14.37 -11.00
CA ALA A 84 -6.01 13.76 -12.22
C ALA A 84 -5.72 12.27 -11.97
N PRO A 85 -5.92 11.40 -12.98
CA PRO A 85 -5.54 10.00 -12.87
C PRO A 85 -4.02 9.88 -12.65
N ALA A 86 -3.60 8.79 -12.00
CA ALA A 86 -2.20 8.57 -11.61
C ALA A 86 -1.23 8.69 -12.81
N ALA A 87 -1.63 8.23 -13.99
CA ALA A 87 -0.81 8.35 -15.21
C ALA A 87 -0.42 9.81 -15.54
N SER A 88 -1.33 10.76 -15.31
CA SER A 88 -1.08 12.18 -15.57
C SER A 88 -0.22 12.83 -14.50
N TYR A 89 -0.29 12.33 -13.25
CA TYR A 89 0.62 12.74 -12.19
C TYR A 89 2.05 12.25 -12.45
N GLU A 90 2.22 10.98 -12.84
CA GLU A 90 3.54 10.42 -13.18
C GLU A 90 4.15 11.11 -14.41
N LEU A 91 3.33 11.41 -15.42
CA LEU A 91 3.75 12.22 -16.56
C LEU A 91 4.25 13.60 -16.09
N CYS A 92 3.57 14.22 -15.12
CA CYS A 92 4.00 15.49 -14.55
C CYS A 92 5.31 15.36 -13.77
N LYS A 93 5.51 14.30 -12.98
CA LYS A 93 6.80 14.06 -12.27
C LYS A 93 7.94 13.81 -13.26
N THR A 94 7.67 13.13 -14.36
CA THR A 94 8.63 12.94 -15.45
C THR A 94 8.98 14.28 -16.10
N ALA A 95 7.97 15.09 -16.44
CA ALA A 95 8.14 16.42 -17.01
C ALA A 95 8.94 17.35 -16.08
N SER A 96 8.65 17.33 -14.78
CA SER A 96 9.40 18.07 -13.75
C SER A 96 10.88 17.65 -13.73
N THR A 97 11.14 16.34 -13.83
CA THR A 97 12.51 15.81 -13.89
C THR A 97 13.24 16.23 -15.17
N THR A 98 12.56 16.24 -16.33
CA THR A 98 13.15 16.70 -17.60
C THR A 98 13.49 18.20 -17.57
N ALA A 99 12.70 18.99 -16.86
CA ALA A 99 12.97 20.42 -16.68
C ALA A 99 14.07 20.71 -15.64
N LYS A 100 14.29 19.79 -14.69
CA LYS A 100 15.25 19.96 -13.59
C LYS A 100 16.67 20.08 -14.13
N GLY A 101 17.36 21.15 -13.73
CA GLY A 101 18.74 21.43 -14.14
C GLY A 101 18.86 22.23 -15.45
N LEU A 102 17.78 22.31 -16.23
CA LEU A 102 17.69 23.28 -17.33
C LEU A 102 17.43 24.69 -16.78
N LYS A 103 17.70 25.69 -17.61
CA LYS A 103 17.56 27.11 -17.27
C LYS A 103 16.74 27.82 -18.31
N GLU A 104 16.22 28.97 -17.91
CA GLU A 104 15.48 29.89 -18.75
C GLU A 104 14.33 29.20 -19.50
N LYS A 105 13.99 29.70 -20.68
CA LYS A 105 12.91 29.17 -21.52
C LYS A 105 13.04 27.66 -21.78
N ALA A 106 14.25 27.13 -21.88
CA ALA A 106 14.49 25.71 -22.15
C ALA A 106 13.92 24.79 -21.07
N ALA A 107 13.89 25.22 -19.80
CA ALA A 107 13.31 24.44 -18.71
C ALA A 107 11.78 24.35 -18.83
N ALA A 108 11.11 25.46 -19.13
CA ALA A 108 9.67 25.50 -19.37
C ALA A 108 9.27 24.68 -20.61
N ASP A 109 10.02 24.84 -21.70
CA ASP A 109 9.79 24.10 -22.94
C ASP A 109 9.93 22.58 -22.73
N ALA A 110 10.93 22.14 -21.98
CA ALA A 110 11.15 20.74 -21.67
C ALA A 110 9.99 20.15 -20.84
N PHE A 111 9.52 20.87 -19.82
CA PHE A 111 8.35 20.46 -19.04
C PHE A 111 7.11 20.38 -19.94
N ASN A 112 6.84 21.42 -20.72
CA ASN A 112 5.65 21.53 -21.57
C ASN A 112 5.61 20.44 -22.62
N ALA A 113 6.74 20.16 -23.28
CA ALA A 113 6.86 19.10 -24.25
C ALA A 113 6.53 17.75 -23.59
N ALA A 114 7.11 17.45 -22.43
CA ALA A 114 6.86 16.19 -21.73
C ALA A 114 5.38 16.05 -21.31
N ILE A 115 4.79 17.06 -20.67
CA ILE A 115 3.43 16.93 -20.11
C ILE A 115 2.32 16.97 -21.17
N THR A 116 2.59 17.48 -22.37
CA THR A 116 1.63 17.53 -23.48
C THR A 116 1.78 16.40 -24.48
N THR A 117 2.84 15.58 -24.38
CA THR A 117 2.98 14.40 -25.24
C THR A 117 1.91 13.37 -24.91
N THR A 118 1.04 13.01 -25.85
CA THR A 118 0.17 11.83 -25.74
C THR A 118 1.07 10.60 -25.65
N PRO A 119 1.00 9.75 -24.60
CA PRO A 119 1.73 8.49 -24.64
C PRO A 119 1.26 7.72 -25.87
N PRO A 120 2.15 7.02 -26.59
CA PRO A 120 1.73 6.25 -27.75
C PRO A 120 0.60 5.31 -27.31
N SER A 121 -0.57 5.48 -27.94
CA SER A 121 -1.60 4.44 -27.94
C SER A 121 -0.92 3.14 -28.39
N PRO A 122 -1.14 1.98 -27.73
CA PRO A 122 -0.45 0.76 -28.10
C PRO A 122 -0.84 0.39 -29.53
N SER A 123 0.05 0.69 -30.47
CA SER A 123 -0.08 0.32 -31.87
C SER A 123 -0.14 -1.20 -31.97
N SER A 124 -0.96 -1.66 -32.91
CA SER A 124 -1.38 -3.03 -33.22
C SER A 124 -0.25 -3.99 -33.66
N ALA A 125 0.86 -4.03 -32.92
CA ALA A 125 1.74 -5.17 -32.84
C ALA A 125 1.58 -5.75 -31.44
N ALA A 126 1.11 -6.99 -31.34
CA ALA A 126 0.99 -7.67 -30.05
C ALA A 126 2.31 -7.53 -29.27
N PRO A 127 2.31 -6.88 -28.10
CA PRO A 127 3.51 -6.82 -27.27
C PRO A 127 3.86 -8.25 -26.84
N PRO A 128 5.14 -8.58 -26.62
CA PRO A 128 5.43 -9.69 -25.73
C PRO A 128 4.76 -9.34 -24.41
N VAL A 129 3.91 -10.25 -23.92
CA VAL A 129 3.14 -10.10 -22.68
C VAL A 129 4.05 -9.48 -21.61
N ALA A 130 3.80 -8.22 -21.25
CA ALA A 130 4.50 -7.59 -20.14
C ALA A 130 4.11 -8.38 -18.89
N THR A 131 5.08 -9.10 -18.33
CA THR A 131 4.92 -9.79 -17.06
C THR A 131 4.43 -8.77 -16.03
N PRO A 132 3.32 -9.01 -15.31
CA PRO A 132 2.85 -8.08 -14.30
C PRO A 132 3.99 -7.84 -13.31
N SER A 133 4.35 -6.58 -13.07
CA SER A 133 5.36 -6.24 -12.08
C SER A 133 4.86 -6.71 -10.72
N LEU A 134 5.52 -7.71 -10.15
CA LEU A 134 5.09 -8.37 -8.93
C LEU A 134 5.35 -7.44 -7.73
N VAL A 135 4.29 -6.92 -7.14
CA VAL A 135 4.37 -6.09 -5.93
C VAL A 135 4.49 -7.01 -4.72
N THR A 136 5.60 -6.94 -3.99
CA THR A 136 5.84 -7.83 -2.85
C THR A 136 5.65 -7.05 -1.55
N PRO A 137 4.59 -7.32 -0.77
CA PRO A 137 4.42 -6.69 0.52
C PRO A 137 5.36 -7.32 1.55
N LYS A 138 6.06 -6.47 2.30
CA LYS A 138 6.98 -6.85 3.38
C LYS A 138 6.37 -6.46 4.71
N TYR A 139 6.34 -7.40 5.63
CA TYR A 139 5.81 -7.25 6.97
C TYR A 139 6.89 -7.61 7.99
N SER A 140 7.11 -6.73 8.96
CA SER A 140 7.90 -7.03 10.16
C SER A 140 6.97 -6.97 11.36
N ILE A 141 6.86 -8.06 12.12
CA ILE A 141 5.95 -8.19 13.26
C ILE A 141 6.77 -8.50 14.50
N HIS A 142 6.75 -7.60 15.47
CA HIS A 142 7.50 -7.70 16.71
C HIS A 142 6.55 -7.85 17.90
N PHE A 143 6.69 -8.94 18.66
CA PHE A 143 5.87 -9.22 19.82
C PHE A 143 6.57 -8.81 21.12
N SER A 144 5.83 -8.35 22.12
CA SER A 144 6.40 -8.20 23.47
C SER A 144 6.60 -9.56 24.13
N LYS A 145 7.60 -9.63 25.02
CA LYS A 145 7.73 -10.76 25.94
C LYS A 145 6.63 -10.73 27.00
N GLU A 146 6.14 -9.55 27.38
CA GLU A 146 5.01 -9.43 28.29
C GLU A 146 3.75 -9.98 27.61
N GLN A 147 2.99 -10.80 28.33
CA GLN A 147 1.77 -11.43 27.87
C GLN A 147 0.62 -11.15 28.82
N VAL A 148 -0.58 -11.17 28.28
CA VAL A 148 -1.84 -10.97 29.01
C VAL A 148 -2.71 -12.20 28.80
N ASN A 149 -3.03 -12.88 29.89
CA ASN A 149 -4.00 -13.97 29.92
C ASN A 149 -5.36 -13.42 30.32
N PHE A 150 -6.39 -13.68 29.51
CA PHE A 150 -7.77 -13.39 29.85
C PHE A 150 -8.54 -14.67 30.13
N PRO A 151 -9.45 -14.68 31.11
CA PRO A 151 -10.35 -15.80 31.31
C PRO A 151 -11.34 -15.91 30.14
N GLY A 152 -11.63 -17.14 29.73
CA GLY A 152 -12.51 -17.47 28.63
C GLY A 152 -11.84 -17.53 27.26
N THR A 153 -12.64 -17.83 26.25
CA THR A 153 -12.28 -17.85 24.83
C THR A 153 -12.67 -16.51 24.22
N ILE A 154 -11.70 -15.62 24.06
CA ILE A 154 -11.88 -14.28 23.51
C ILE A 154 -11.31 -14.26 22.10
N ASP A 155 -12.06 -13.74 21.13
CA ASP A 155 -11.54 -13.54 19.78
C ASP A 155 -10.75 -12.23 19.67
N PRO A 156 -9.40 -12.25 19.50
CA PRO A 156 -8.61 -11.04 19.31
C PRO A 156 -8.98 -10.29 18.03
N LYS A 157 -9.38 -11.00 16.96
CA LYS A 157 -9.72 -10.39 15.67
C LYS A 157 -10.90 -9.46 15.82
N TRP A 158 -11.92 -9.84 16.60
CA TRP A 158 -13.04 -8.95 16.90
C TRP A 158 -12.57 -7.62 17.50
N TRP A 159 -11.67 -7.64 18.49
CA TRP A 159 -11.14 -6.41 19.11
C TRP A 159 -10.37 -5.55 18.10
N PHE A 160 -9.54 -6.19 17.27
CA PHE A 160 -8.76 -5.50 16.25
C PHE A 160 -9.68 -4.94 15.16
N ASP A 161 -10.72 -5.67 14.78
CA ASP A 161 -11.69 -5.26 13.79
C ASP A 161 -12.53 -4.08 14.24
N GLN A 162 -12.96 -4.07 15.50
CA GLN A 162 -13.75 -2.99 16.08
C GLN A 162 -12.95 -1.73 16.38
N TYR A 163 -11.71 -1.85 16.86
CA TYR A 163 -11.00 -0.72 17.46
C TYR A 163 -9.78 -0.24 16.70
N PHE A 164 -9.19 -1.07 15.81
CA PHE A 164 -8.16 -0.59 14.89
C PHE A 164 -8.83 0.06 13.68
N LEU A 165 -9.06 1.36 13.80
CA LEU A 165 -9.80 2.19 12.85
C LEU A 165 -8.94 3.32 12.30
N ASP A 166 -9.11 3.61 11.02
CA ASP A 166 -8.57 4.80 10.35
C ASP A 166 -9.23 6.07 10.93
N ASP A 167 -8.45 7.11 11.22
CA ASP A 167 -8.99 8.40 11.66
C ASP A 167 -9.38 9.32 10.49
N GLY A 168 -9.10 8.90 9.26
CA GLY A 168 -9.38 9.64 8.02
C GLY A 168 -8.33 10.70 7.69
N GLY A 169 -7.24 10.77 8.47
CA GLY A 169 -6.15 11.72 8.31
C GLY A 169 -5.21 11.40 7.15
N ASP A 170 -4.53 12.45 6.67
CA ASP A 170 -3.44 12.37 5.69
C ASP A 170 -2.29 13.27 6.19
N PRO A 171 -1.16 12.72 6.67
CA PRO A 171 -0.72 11.32 6.58
C PRO A 171 -1.55 10.35 7.43
N ALA A 172 -1.49 9.07 7.09
CA ALA A 172 -2.28 8.00 7.70
C ALA A 172 -2.09 7.93 9.21
N ARG A 173 -3.19 7.92 9.96
CA ARG A 173 -3.21 7.75 11.40
C ARG A 173 -4.40 6.87 11.79
N CYS A 174 -4.27 6.27 12.97
CA CYS A 174 -5.32 5.43 13.53
C CYS A 174 -5.99 6.19 14.66
N LYS A 175 -7.29 5.96 14.81
CA LYS A 175 -8.08 6.56 15.87
C LYS A 175 -7.46 6.22 17.23
N SER A 176 -7.07 7.26 17.96
CA SER A 176 -6.52 7.11 19.30
C SER A 176 -7.64 6.85 20.32
N GLY A 177 -7.35 6.00 21.29
CA GLY A 177 -8.31 5.63 22.32
C GLY A 177 -7.81 4.46 23.16
N SER A 178 -8.34 4.36 24.37
CA SER A 178 -8.20 3.19 25.21
C SER A 178 -9.55 2.51 25.34
N HIS A 179 -9.58 1.21 25.05
CA HIS A 179 -10.79 0.39 25.06
C HIS A 179 -10.71 -0.60 26.20
N LYS A 180 -11.76 -0.65 27.02
CA LYS A 180 -11.81 -1.57 28.15
C LYS A 180 -12.00 -3.00 27.67
N MET A 181 -11.04 -3.84 28.01
CA MET A 181 -11.07 -5.30 27.89
C MET A 181 -11.52 -5.91 29.23
N PRO A 182 -11.79 -7.24 29.28
CA PRO A 182 -12.07 -7.93 30.54
C PRO A 182 -11.00 -7.68 31.61
N GLU A 183 -11.40 -7.83 32.87
CA GLU A 183 -10.57 -7.50 34.04
C GLU A 183 -10.11 -6.03 34.12
N GLY A 184 -10.74 -5.12 33.37
CA GLY A 184 -10.45 -3.68 33.45
C GLY A 184 -9.22 -3.25 32.65
N ARG A 185 -8.57 -4.17 31.93
CA ARG A 185 -7.40 -3.86 31.09
C ARG A 185 -7.77 -2.92 29.94
N LEU A 186 -6.79 -2.16 29.45
CA LEU A 186 -6.98 -1.19 28.38
C LEU A 186 -6.21 -1.59 27.13
N LEU A 187 -6.93 -1.73 26.02
CA LEU A 187 -6.37 -1.88 24.67
C LEU A 187 -6.25 -0.52 23.99
N SER A 188 -5.06 -0.21 23.49
CA SER A 188 -4.80 1.01 22.73
C SER A 188 -4.07 0.72 21.44
N PHE A 189 -4.35 1.52 20.41
CA PHE A 189 -3.66 1.50 19.13
C PHE A 189 -2.98 2.83 18.85
N SER A 190 -1.82 2.76 18.21
CA SER A 190 -1.18 3.89 17.55
C SER A 190 -0.71 3.44 16.18
N CYS A 191 -0.90 4.25 15.14
CA CYS A 191 -0.29 3.97 13.85
C CYS A 191 0.09 5.25 13.13
N SER A 192 1.01 5.12 12.20
CA SER A 192 1.46 6.18 11.31
C SER A 192 1.80 5.59 9.95
N GLY A 193 1.51 6.31 8.86
CA GLY A 193 1.88 5.84 7.54
C GLY A 193 1.90 6.96 6.50
N ALA A 194 2.63 6.72 5.42
CA ALA A 194 2.77 7.68 4.33
C ALA A 194 1.46 7.85 3.51
N ASP A 195 0.57 6.85 3.55
CA ASP A 195 -0.71 6.83 2.82
C ASP A 195 -1.75 6.05 3.61
N ARG A 196 -2.99 6.56 3.72
CA ARG A 196 -4.08 5.91 4.48
C ARG A 196 -4.39 4.48 4.03
N ARG A 197 -4.11 4.15 2.77
CA ARG A 197 -4.29 2.81 2.20
C ARG A 197 -3.41 1.76 2.85
N ILE A 198 -2.39 2.15 3.63
CA ILE A 198 -1.53 1.21 4.37
C ILE A 198 -2.19 0.66 5.64
N ILE A 199 -3.21 1.33 6.19
CA ILE A 199 -3.91 0.91 7.42
C ILE A 199 -4.56 -0.48 7.27
N PRO A 200 -5.29 -0.79 6.18
CA PRO A 200 -5.77 -2.14 5.92
C PRO A 200 -4.66 -3.22 5.89
N PHE A 201 -3.48 -2.92 5.37
CA PHE A 201 -2.37 -3.88 5.32
C PHE A 201 -1.83 -4.19 6.72
N MET A 202 -1.70 -3.17 7.57
CA MET A 202 -1.32 -3.33 8.99
C MET A 202 -2.34 -4.21 9.73
N LYS A 203 -3.64 -3.95 9.51
CA LYS A 203 -4.74 -4.72 10.14
C LYS A 203 -4.74 -6.18 9.70
N ILE A 204 -4.53 -6.43 8.41
CA ILE A 204 -4.45 -7.77 7.84
C ILE A 204 -3.30 -8.56 8.45
N ALA A 205 -2.11 -7.96 8.58
CA ALA A 205 -0.97 -8.63 9.20
C ALA A 205 -1.26 -9.03 10.65
N LEU A 206 -1.86 -8.13 11.43
CA LEU A 206 -2.24 -8.39 12.82
C LEU A 206 -3.26 -9.54 12.91
N ASN A 207 -4.33 -9.48 12.10
CA ASN A 207 -5.36 -10.52 12.06
C ASN A 207 -4.83 -11.86 11.51
N ALA A 208 -3.84 -11.84 10.63
CA ALA A 208 -3.18 -13.04 10.14
C ALA A 208 -2.35 -13.72 11.22
N ALA A 209 -1.65 -12.96 12.06
CA ALA A 209 -0.94 -13.48 13.23
C ALA A 209 -1.88 -14.22 14.19
N VAL A 210 -3.07 -13.67 14.46
CA VAL A 210 -4.10 -14.36 15.27
C VAL A 210 -4.54 -15.65 14.59
N THR A 211 -4.96 -15.55 13.33
CA THR A 211 -5.52 -16.68 12.56
C THR A 211 -4.53 -17.84 12.45
N ALA A 212 -3.25 -17.53 12.26
CA ALA A 212 -2.20 -18.53 12.11
C ALA A 212 -1.90 -19.31 13.41
N THR A 213 -2.14 -18.71 14.59
CA THR A 213 -1.58 -19.20 15.86
C THR A 213 -2.62 -19.59 16.91
N ILE A 214 -3.76 -18.88 16.99
CA ILE A 214 -4.63 -18.92 18.18
C ILE A 214 -5.16 -20.31 18.52
N ASP A 215 -5.64 -21.03 17.52
CA ASP A 215 -6.22 -22.38 17.65
C ASP A 215 -5.37 -23.47 16.99
N ASN A 216 -4.14 -23.13 16.57
CA ASN A 216 -3.27 -24.09 15.91
C ASN A 216 -2.57 -24.99 16.92
N THR A 217 -3.27 -26.01 17.40
CA THR A 217 -2.75 -26.97 18.39
C THR A 217 -1.64 -27.89 17.86
N THR A 218 -1.38 -27.88 16.54
CA THR A 218 -0.27 -28.62 15.93
C THR A 218 1.05 -27.86 15.98
N MET A 219 1.01 -26.53 16.19
CA MET A 219 2.19 -25.71 16.42
C MET A 219 2.70 -25.90 17.84
N LYS A 220 4.03 -25.75 18.00
CA LYS A 220 4.64 -25.66 19.31
C LYS A 220 4.09 -24.44 20.05
N ASP A 221 3.99 -24.54 21.36
CA ASP A 221 3.44 -23.46 22.19
C ASP A 221 4.25 -22.15 22.07
N GLU A 222 5.57 -22.23 21.83
CA GLU A 222 6.43 -21.08 21.60
C GLU A 222 6.19 -20.37 20.25
N GLU A 223 5.52 -21.02 19.31
CA GLU A 223 5.10 -20.46 18.02
C GLU A 223 3.66 -19.91 18.06
N ARG A 224 2.92 -20.16 19.14
CA ARG A 224 1.53 -19.74 19.31
C ARG A 224 1.45 -18.39 20.04
N PHE A 225 1.68 -17.30 19.30
CA PHE A 225 1.74 -15.94 19.85
C PHE A 225 0.41 -15.50 20.48
N PHE A 226 -0.69 -15.79 19.78
CA PHE A 226 -2.03 -15.81 20.34
C PHE A 226 -2.37 -17.25 20.65
N LYS A 227 -3.11 -17.50 21.75
CA LYS A 227 -3.37 -18.87 22.17
C LYS A 227 -4.68 -19.02 22.93
N HIS A 228 -5.56 -19.89 22.47
CA HIS A 228 -6.55 -20.52 23.34
C HIS A 228 -5.95 -21.77 23.99
N TRP A 229 -6.15 -21.90 25.30
CA TRP A 229 -5.74 -23.06 26.07
C TRP A 229 -6.62 -23.22 27.32
N ASN A 230 -6.53 -24.38 27.94
CA ASN A 230 -7.21 -24.69 29.18
C ASN A 230 -6.18 -24.74 30.30
N ASN A 231 -6.43 -23.98 31.37
CA ASN A 231 -5.65 -24.08 32.59
C ASN A 231 -6.33 -25.10 33.50
N ASP A 232 -5.61 -26.17 33.79
CA ASP A 232 -6.13 -27.30 34.55
C ASP A 232 -5.83 -27.10 36.05
N PHE A 233 -6.87 -27.22 36.86
CA PHE A 233 -6.86 -27.07 38.29
C PHE A 233 -7.42 -28.33 38.96
N LYS A 234 -7.27 -28.39 40.28
CA LYS A 234 -8.00 -29.32 41.14
C LYS A 234 -8.77 -28.52 42.17
N ASP A 235 -10.01 -28.90 42.44
CA ASP A 235 -10.78 -28.31 43.53
C ASP A 235 -10.30 -28.82 44.90
N ASP A 236 -10.97 -28.38 45.96
CA ASP A 236 -10.63 -28.77 47.34
C ASP A 236 -10.83 -30.28 47.60
N GLU A 237 -11.60 -30.96 46.75
CA GLU A 237 -11.86 -32.40 46.79
C GLU A 237 -10.87 -33.19 45.91
N GLY A 238 -10.03 -32.49 45.14
CA GLY A 238 -9.03 -33.05 44.25
C GLY A 238 -9.54 -33.36 42.84
N GLU A 239 -10.80 -33.02 42.54
CA GLU A 239 -11.41 -33.26 41.23
C GLU A 239 -10.88 -32.25 40.20
N PRO A 240 -10.47 -32.72 39.01
CA PRO A 240 -9.89 -31.87 38.00
C PRO A 240 -10.96 -31.00 37.34
N PHE A 241 -10.68 -29.71 37.18
CA PHE A 241 -11.47 -28.82 36.34
C PHE A 241 -10.58 -27.93 35.49
N SER A 242 -11.08 -27.51 34.33
CA SER A 242 -10.34 -26.69 33.37
C SER A 242 -10.99 -25.34 33.21
N VAL A 243 -10.18 -24.28 33.22
CA VAL A 243 -10.63 -22.91 32.90
C VAL A 243 -10.06 -22.51 31.55
N ALA A 244 -10.93 -22.12 30.62
CA ALA A 244 -10.51 -21.60 29.33
C ALA A 244 -9.76 -20.27 29.53
N VAL A 245 -8.66 -20.10 28.80
CA VAL A 245 -7.82 -18.90 28.84
C VAL A 245 -7.44 -18.50 27.41
N THR A 246 -7.44 -17.19 27.17
CA THR A 246 -6.90 -16.60 25.94
C THR A 246 -5.65 -15.80 26.27
N THR A 247 -4.53 -16.15 25.66
CA THR A 247 -3.27 -15.41 25.78
C THR A 247 -3.11 -14.44 24.61
N PHE A 248 -2.78 -13.19 24.95
CA PHE A 248 -2.37 -12.13 24.04
C PHE A 248 -0.92 -11.73 24.35
N PRO A 249 -0.11 -11.38 23.35
CA PRO A 249 1.04 -10.51 23.56
C PRO A 249 0.54 -9.18 24.12
N ALA A 250 1.19 -8.64 25.15
CA ALA A 250 0.82 -7.36 25.76
C ALA A 250 1.02 -6.19 24.79
N SER A 251 1.93 -6.30 23.84
CA SER A 251 2.03 -5.38 22.71
C SER A 251 2.58 -6.06 21.47
N VAL A 252 2.21 -5.52 20.31
CA VAL A 252 2.79 -5.89 19.02
C VAL A 252 3.06 -4.62 18.24
N GLU A 253 4.23 -4.58 17.60
CA GLU A 253 4.59 -3.57 16.61
C GLU A 253 4.64 -4.22 15.24
N ILE A 254 4.00 -3.60 14.24
CA ILE A 254 4.00 -4.07 12.87
C ILE A 254 4.48 -2.95 11.97
N ASP A 255 5.52 -3.22 11.20
CA ASP A 255 5.96 -2.38 10.09
C ASP A 255 5.54 -3.04 8.78
N VAL A 256 4.98 -2.25 7.89
CA VAL A 256 4.61 -2.66 6.53
C VAL A 256 5.34 -1.79 5.54
N ALA A 257 5.93 -2.42 4.53
CA ALA A 257 6.50 -1.77 3.38
C ALA A 257 6.05 -2.46 2.10
N ILE A 258 5.55 -1.69 1.14
CA ILE A 258 5.10 -2.17 -0.16
C ILE A 258 5.94 -1.47 -1.22
N ASP A 259 6.83 -2.23 -1.82
CA ASP A 259 7.60 -1.78 -2.98
C ASP A 259 6.72 -1.91 -4.21
N ILE A 260 6.22 -0.78 -4.71
CA ILE A 260 5.43 -0.72 -5.93
C ILE A 260 6.38 -0.30 -7.07
N PRO A 261 6.65 -1.16 -8.06
CA PRO A 261 7.52 -0.84 -9.18
C PRO A 261 7.01 0.39 -9.93
N ASN A 262 7.92 1.31 -10.29
CA ASN A 262 7.65 2.52 -11.09
C ASN A 262 6.77 3.60 -10.43
N VAL A 263 6.48 3.51 -9.13
CA VAL A 263 6.02 4.68 -8.34
C VAL A 263 7.15 5.05 -7.38
N GLY A 264 7.56 6.32 -7.40
CA GLY A 264 8.75 6.80 -6.68
C GLY A 264 8.65 6.82 -5.15
N SER A 265 7.65 6.17 -4.55
CA SER A 265 7.50 6.06 -3.09
C SER A 265 6.92 4.68 -2.71
N ALA A 266 7.70 3.91 -1.93
CA ALA A 266 7.20 2.73 -1.26
C ALA A 266 6.10 3.13 -0.27
N TRP A 267 4.98 2.42 -0.27
CA TRP A 267 3.98 2.64 0.78
C TRP A 267 4.49 2.01 2.05
N SER A 268 4.68 2.82 3.08
CA SER A 268 5.11 2.34 4.38
C SER A 268 4.24 2.88 5.49
N GLY A 269 4.15 2.08 6.54
CA GLY A 269 3.44 2.44 7.75
C GLY A 269 3.81 1.50 8.88
N SER A 270 3.64 2.01 10.09
CA SER A 270 3.86 1.25 11.31
C SER A 270 2.64 1.37 12.21
N MET A 271 2.34 0.30 12.93
CA MET A 271 1.33 0.27 13.97
C MET A 271 1.88 -0.36 15.23
N LYS A 272 1.33 0.03 16.36
CA LYS A 272 1.50 -0.61 17.66
C LYS A 272 0.15 -0.78 18.33
N TYR A 273 -0.07 -1.94 18.92
CA TYR A 273 -1.11 -2.08 19.95
C TYR A 273 -0.45 -2.34 21.30
N SER A 274 -1.12 -1.95 22.38
CA SER A 274 -0.73 -2.27 23.75
C SER A 274 -1.94 -2.61 24.61
N ILE A 275 -1.77 -3.57 25.51
CA ILE A 275 -2.71 -3.98 26.55
C ILE A 275 -2.04 -3.74 27.89
N THR A 276 -2.71 -3.04 28.80
CA THR A 276 -2.19 -2.76 30.15
C THR A 276 -2.19 -4.00 31.03
N GLU A 277 -1.40 -3.96 32.10
CA GLU A 277 -1.38 -4.98 33.17
C GLU A 277 -1.03 -6.40 32.66
N PRO A 278 0.22 -6.61 32.19
CA PRO A 278 0.66 -7.93 31.79
C PRO A 278 0.64 -8.91 32.97
N THR A 279 0.22 -10.15 32.71
CA THR A 279 0.01 -11.19 33.72
C THR A 279 0.96 -12.37 33.58
N SER A 280 1.71 -12.46 32.47
CA SER A 280 2.67 -13.54 32.24
C SER A 280 3.82 -13.11 31.34
N ASN A 281 4.79 -14.02 31.17
CA ASN A 281 5.99 -13.78 30.39
C ASN A 281 6.16 -14.85 29.30
N GLY A 282 6.19 -14.40 28.06
CA GLY A 282 6.47 -15.14 26.84
C GLY A 282 7.95 -15.25 26.49
N CYS A 283 8.86 -15.29 27.46
CA CYS A 283 10.29 -15.37 27.16
C CYS A 283 10.70 -16.57 26.30
N LYS A 284 10.04 -17.72 26.47
CA LYS A 284 10.28 -18.89 25.60
C LYS A 284 9.96 -18.59 24.13
N MET A 285 8.83 -17.91 23.88
CA MET A 285 8.45 -17.43 22.55
C MET A 285 9.51 -16.45 22.01
N CYS A 286 9.96 -15.49 22.82
CA CYS A 286 10.98 -14.53 22.36
C CYS A 286 12.35 -15.14 22.09
N SER A 287 12.81 -16.07 22.93
CA SER A 287 14.04 -16.84 22.69
C SER A 287 13.92 -17.71 21.45
N TYR A 288 12.74 -18.27 21.20
CA TYR A 288 12.48 -19.02 19.98
C TYR A 288 12.55 -18.12 18.74
N LEU A 289 11.86 -16.97 18.75
CA LEU A 289 11.87 -16.01 17.64
C LEU A 289 13.26 -15.44 17.34
N SER A 290 14.05 -15.15 18.38
CA SER A 290 15.42 -14.65 18.19
C SER A 290 16.36 -15.70 17.57
N THR A 291 16.09 -16.98 17.78
CA THR A 291 16.91 -18.09 17.25
C THR A 291 16.42 -18.55 15.88
N ALA A 292 15.10 -18.64 15.68
CA ALA A 292 14.49 -19.17 14.48
C ALA A 292 14.43 -18.14 13.32
N GLY A 293 14.47 -16.84 13.62
CA GLY A 293 14.39 -15.80 12.58
C GLY A 293 13.06 -15.82 11.82
N THR A 294 13.12 -15.56 10.51
CA THR A 294 11.94 -15.45 9.61
C THR A 294 11.28 -16.79 9.24
N THR A 295 11.88 -17.94 9.57
CA THR A 295 11.52 -19.26 9.02
C THR A 295 10.65 -20.12 9.95
N THR A 296 9.93 -19.51 10.88
CA THR A 296 9.02 -20.24 11.79
C THR A 296 7.79 -20.76 11.05
N SER A 297 7.19 -21.84 11.55
CA SER A 297 5.94 -22.40 11.01
C SER A 297 4.83 -21.34 11.09
N ALA A 298 4.84 -20.55 12.17
CA ALA A 298 3.93 -19.41 12.33
C ALA A 298 4.16 -18.35 11.26
N GLY A 299 5.40 -17.95 10.97
CA GLY A 299 5.73 -16.98 9.92
C GLY A 299 5.24 -17.42 8.54
N VAL A 300 5.45 -18.70 8.19
CA VAL A 300 4.94 -19.29 6.94
C VAL A 300 3.41 -19.22 6.88
N LYS A 301 2.73 -19.60 7.97
CA LYS A 301 1.26 -19.60 7.99
C LYS A 301 0.68 -18.17 7.96
N ILE A 302 1.35 -17.20 8.58
CA ILE A 302 0.99 -15.78 8.47
C ILE A 302 1.11 -15.31 7.02
N ALA A 303 2.22 -15.61 6.35
CA ALA A 303 2.41 -15.25 4.94
C ALA A 303 1.35 -15.88 4.03
N GLU A 304 0.96 -17.13 4.30
CA GLU A 304 -0.13 -17.83 3.60
C GLU A 304 -1.46 -17.10 3.79
N VAL A 305 -1.87 -16.81 5.04
CA VAL A 305 -3.12 -16.11 5.35
C VAL A 305 -3.15 -14.70 4.73
N ILE A 306 -2.04 -13.97 4.75
CA ILE A 306 -1.96 -12.67 4.07
C ILE A 306 -2.13 -12.84 2.56
N SER A 307 -1.55 -13.89 1.97
CA SER A 307 -1.65 -14.18 0.54
C SER A 307 -3.06 -14.55 0.10
N GLU A 308 -3.90 -15.09 0.99
CA GLU A 308 -5.34 -15.29 0.74
C GLU A 308 -6.09 -13.95 0.59
N THR A 309 -5.58 -12.88 1.19
CA THR A 309 -6.17 -11.53 1.08
C THR A 309 -5.67 -10.71 -0.11
N LYS A 310 -4.82 -11.31 -0.96
CA LYS A 310 -4.15 -10.60 -2.07
C LYS A 310 -5.12 -9.88 -3.01
N ASP A 311 -6.31 -10.43 -3.27
CA ASP A 311 -7.28 -9.81 -4.18
C ASP A 311 -7.93 -8.56 -3.57
N VAL A 312 -8.05 -8.53 -2.25
CA VAL A 312 -8.53 -7.34 -1.50
C VAL A 312 -7.45 -6.27 -1.52
N LEU A 313 -6.21 -6.66 -1.25
CA LEU A 313 -5.06 -5.76 -1.21
C LEU A 313 -4.70 -5.21 -2.60
N ALA A 314 -4.82 -6.01 -3.66
CA ALA A 314 -4.55 -5.59 -5.04
C ALA A 314 -5.45 -4.43 -5.47
N LYS A 315 -6.71 -4.43 -5.02
CA LYS A 315 -7.66 -3.32 -5.25
C LYS A 315 -7.22 -2.01 -4.59
N LEU A 316 -6.41 -2.08 -3.54
CA LEU A 316 -5.92 -0.90 -2.82
C LEU A 316 -4.67 -0.30 -3.49
N VAL A 317 -3.80 -1.14 -4.09
CA VAL A 317 -2.51 -0.72 -4.68
C VAL A 317 -2.70 0.04 -5.99
N ALA A 318 -3.25 -0.62 -7.02
CA ALA A 318 -3.58 -0.01 -8.31
C ALA A 318 -4.37 -1.01 -9.19
N PRO A 319 -5.22 -0.54 -10.13
CA PRO A 319 -5.83 -1.40 -11.13
C PRO A 319 -4.75 -2.12 -11.98
N GLY A 320 -4.72 -3.45 -11.93
CA GLY A 320 -3.80 -4.28 -12.72
C GLY A 320 -2.48 -4.67 -12.05
N ALA A 321 -2.21 -4.24 -10.82
CA ALA A 321 -1.06 -4.73 -10.05
C ALA A 321 -1.31 -6.17 -9.56
N ALA A 322 -0.33 -7.06 -9.77
CA ALA A 322 -0.31 -8.38 -9.17
C ALA A 322 0.50 -8.34 -7.87
N LEU A 323 -0.12 -8.76 -6.75
CA LEU A 323 0.61 -8.94 -5.50
C LEU A 323 1.32 -10.29 -5.49
N GLY A 324 2.60 -10.27 -5.18
CA GLY A 324 3.38 -11.46 -4.85
C GLY A 324 3.12 -11.95 -3.44
N MET A 325 3.75 -13.08 -3.12
CA MET A 325 3.70 -13.64 -1.77
C MET A 325 4.26 -12.64 -0.76
N ALA A 326 3.56 -12.48 0.35
CA ALA A 326 4.03 -11.62 1.44
C ALA A 326 5.34 -12.16 2.03
N ILE A 327 6.29 -11.26 2.27
CA ILE A 327 7.48 -11.57 3.07
C ILE A 327 7.16 -11.17 4.51
N VAL A 328 7.26 -12.14 5.44
CA VAL A 328 6.96 -11.93 6.85
C VAL A 328 8.22 -12.17 7.67
N THR A 329 8.58 -11.18 8.48
CA THR A 329 9.63 -11.27 9.49
C THR A 329 9.00 -11.20 10.85
N LEU A 330 9.36 -12.13 11.74
CA LEU A 330 8.90 -12.14 13.11
C LEU A 330 10.06 -11.86 14.05
N GLY A 331 9.77 -11.17 15.15
CA GLY A 331 10.77 -10.89 16.19
C GLY A 331 10.13 -10.55 17.52
N CYS A 332 10.97 -10.23 18.49
CA CYS A 332 10.53 -9.66 19.76
C CYS A 332 11.00 -8.22 19.94
N LEU A 333 10.20 -7.45 20.67
CA LEU A 333 10.48 -6.05 21.03
C LEU A 333 11.63 -5.94 22.03
N THR A 334 11.73 -6.91 22.93
CA THR A 334 12.83 -7.00 23.88
C THR A 334 13.35 -8.42 23.96
N ASN A 335 14.66 -8.56 24.11
CA ASN A 335 15.28 -9.86 24.34
C ASN A 335 15.03 -10.32 25.78
N CYS A 336 14.96 -11.63 25.96
CA CYS A 336 15.00 -12.25 27.27
C CYS A 336 16.45 -12.55 27.62
N SER A 337 16.91 -11.91 28.71
CA SER A 337 18.19 -12.17 29.37
C SER A 337 18.15 -13.48 30.15
#